data_AF-A0A8H7BRP2-F1
#
_entry.id   AF-A0A8H7BRP2-F1
#
_cell.length_a   1.000
_cell.length_b   1.000
_cell.length_c   1.000
_cell.angle_alpha   90.00
_cell.angle_beta   90.00
_cell.angle_gamma   90.00
#
_symmetry.space_group_name_H-M   'P 1'
#
loop_
_entity.id
_entity.type
_entity.pdbx_description
1 polymer ?
#
loop_
_entity_poly.entity_id
_entity_poly.type
_entity_poly.pdbx_seq_one_letter_code
_entity_poly.pdbx_strand_id
1 'polypeptide(L)'
;MEVQSIDYIFPQLRVDVQEETVRAAYTGLGLGWDHVGSVVNYPVEWRAKAEAEYFMERQGFNVMGLFKNPMFLMIGFSAVMMFVLPKMMANLDPEAMNEFTQSQKDAQKTLSELPSLSQMFSQASQQQQQQQQQRHP
;
A
#
# COMPACT_ATOMS: atom_id res chain seq x y z
N MET A 1 1.26 -21.70 30.22
CA MET A 1 1.59 -20.65 31.17
C MET A 1 2.05 -19.42 30.41
N GLU A 2 1.74 -18.25 30.94
CA GLU A 2 2.14 -16.95 30.39
C GLU A 2 2.39 -16.00 31.56
N VAL A 3 3.24 -15.01 31.34
CA VAL A 3 3.50 -13.94 32.30
C VAL A 3 2.75 -12.70 31.82
N GLN A 4 1.82 -12.23 32.63
CA GLN A 4 1.02 -11.04 32.35
C GLN A 4 1.78 -9.81 32.84
N SER A 5 2.01 -8.85 31.95
CA SER A 5 2.62 -7.56 32.26
C SER A 5 2.03 -6.49 31.36
N ILE A 6 1.94 -5.26 31.88
CA ILE A 6 1.49 -4.10 31.11
C ILE A 6 2.64 -3.62 30.23
N ASP A 7 3.85 -3.51 30.76
CA ASP A 7 4.95 -2.87 30.01
C ASP A 7 5.66 -3.84 29.05
N TYR A 8 5.51 -5.16 29.24
CA TYR A 8 6.30 -6.15 28.52
C TYR A 8 5.48 -7.32 27.99
N ILE A 9 5.84 -7.77 26.78
CA ILE A 9 5.28 -8.94 26.14
C ILE A 9 6.18 -10.13 26.42
N PHE A 10 5.65 -11.14 27.11
CA PHE A 10 6.35 -12.40 27.34
C PHE A 10 5.91 -13.47 26.34
N PRO A 11 6.81 -14.40 25.97
CA PRO A 11 6.41 -15.57 25.20
C PRO A 11 5.41 -16.42 26.00
N GLN A 12 4.72 -17.35 25.35
CA GLN A 12 3.91 -18.36 26.03
C GLN A 12 4.69 -19.67 26.12
N LEU A 13 4.71 -20.30 27.29
CA LEU A 13 5.32 -21.62 27.49
C LEU A 13 4.27 -22.64 27.88
N ARG A 14 4.32 -23.79 27.21
CA ARG A 14 3.63 -24.99 27.66
C ARG A 14 4.51 -25.69 28.68
N VAL A 15 3.91 -26.09 29.80
CA VAL A 15 4.58 -26.86 30.84
C VAL A 15 3.82 -28.17 31.00
N ASP A 16 4.49 -29.28 30.70
CA ASP A 16 3.98 -30.62 30.90
C ASP A 16 4.62 -31.19 32.18
N VAL A 17 3.79 -31.66 33.11
CA VAL A 17 4.22 -32.25 34.39
C VAL A 17 3.92 -33.75 34.34
N GLN A 18 4.97 -34.56 34.46
CA GLN A 18 4.90 -36.02 34.66
C GLN A 18 5.36 -36.34 36.09
N GLU A 19 5.21 -37.61 36.51
CA GLU A 19 5.39 -38.06 37.90
C GLU A 19 6.66 -37.52 38.59
N GLU A 20 7.80 -37.49 37.88
CA GLU A 20 9.07 -36.95 38.40
C GLU A 20 9.73 -35.90 37.50
N THR A 21 9.12 -35.54 36.36
CA THR A 21 9.75 -34.64 35.40
C THR A 21 8.84 -33.49 35.00
N VAL A 22 9.41 -32.29 34.95
CA VAL A 22 8.76 -31.08 34.46
C VAL A 22 9.46 -30.68 33.17
N ARG A 23 8.70 -30.60 32.08
CA ARG A 23 9.20 -30.15 30.77
C ARG A 23 8.49 -28.88 30.36
N ALA A 24 9.26 -27.85 30.03
CA ALA A 24 8.73 -26.62 29.45
C ALA A 24 9.10 -26.52 27.97
N ALA A 25 8.23 -25.98 27.13
CA ALA A 25 8.50 -25.72 25.73
C ALA A 25 7.76 -24.47 25.25
N TYR A 26 8.32 -23.76 24.27
CA TYR A 26 7.64 -22.64 23.63
C TYR A 26 6.40 -23.11 22.88
N THR A 27 5.33 -22.34 23.00
CA THR A 27 4.05 -22.60 22.32
C THR A 27 3.49 -21.30 21.75
N GLY A 28 2.56 -21.41 20.81
CA GLY A 28 1.97 -20.27 20.11
C GLY A 28 0.95 -20.71 19.08
N LEU A 29 0.36 -19.74 18.39
CA LEU A 29 -0.66 -19.98 17.37
C LEU A 29 -0.12 -20.90 16.26
N GLY A 30 -0.84 -21.99 15.97
CA GLY A 30 -0.48 -22.97 14.95
C GLY A 30 0.36 -24.16 15.44
N LEU A 31 0.75 -24.21 16.72
CA LEU A 31 1.36 -25.39 17.34
C LEU A 31 0.29 -26.17 18.10
N GLY A 32 -0.01 -27.39 17.64
CA GLY A 32 -0.99 -28.31 18.24
C GLY A 32 -0.45 -29.04 19.47
N TRP A 33 -1.22 -30.03 19.95
CA TRP A 33 -0.82 -30.88 21.08
C TRP A 33 0.25 -31.91 20.71
N ASP A 34 0.32 -32.24 19.43
CA ASP A 34 1.20 -33.19 18.76
C ASP A 34 2.61 -32.62 18.48
N HIS A 35 2.72 -31.31 18.27
CA HIS A 35 3.97 -30.62 18.00
C HIS A 35 4.22 -29.48 18.99
N VAL A 36 5.24 -29.66 19.83
CA VAL A 36 5.74 -28.60 20.72
C VAL A 36 6.89 -27.85 20.06
N GLY A 37 7.05 -26.56 20.40
CA GLY A 37 8.21 -25.77 20.01
C GLY A 37 9.48 -26.20 20.74
N SER A 38 10.49 -25.33 20.70
CA SER A 38 11.77 -25.58 21.36
C SER A 38 11.60 -25.79 22.87
N VAL A 39 12.24 -26.83 23.39
CA VAL A 39 12.25 -27.18 24.82
C VAL A 39 13.07 -26.16 25.59
N VAL A 40 12.59 -25.79 26.77
CA VAL A 40 13.23 -24.88 27.71
C VAL A 40 13.71 -25.68 28.91
N ASN A 41 14.97 -25.47 29.29
CA ASN A 41 15.57 -26.14 30.45
C ASN A 41 15.02 -25.57 31.77
N TYR A 42 14.96 -26.42 32.79
CA TYR A 42 14.59 -26.01 34.14
C TYR A 42 15.82 -25.52 34.92
N PRO A 43 15.72 -24.46 35.75
CA PRO A 43 14.55 -23.62 35.99
C PRO A 43 14.21 -22.72 34.80
N VAL A 44 12.91 -22.50 34.59
CA VAL A 44 12.42 -21.71 33.45
C VAL A 44 12.66 -20.22 33.67
N GLU A 45 13.48 -19.60 32.82
CA GLU A 45 13.67 -18.16 32.78
C GLU A 45 12.73 -17.51 31.75
N TRP A 46 11.83 -16.65 32.23
CA TRP A 46 10.99 -15.82 31.36
C TRP A 46 11.74 -14.56 30.96
N ARG A 47 12.05 -14.44 29.66
CA ARG A 47 12.63 -13.21 29.10
C ARG A 47 11.59 -12.47 28.30
N ALA A 48 11.46 -11.17 28.55
CA ALA A 48 10.59 -10.29 27.77
C ALA A 48 11.04 -10.33 26.31
N LYS A 49 10.08 -10.53 25.40
CA LYS A 49 10.33 -10.54 23.95
C LYS A 49 10.38 -9.12 23.40
N ALA A 50 9.54 -8.24 23.91
CA ALA A 50 9.43 -6.84 23.52
C ALA A 50 8.75 -6.01 24.62
N GLU A 51 8.92 -4.70 24.55
CA GLU A 51 8.08 -3.74 25.28
C GLU A 51 6.70 -3.66 24.61
N ALA A 52 5.64 -3.46 25.39
CA ALA A 52 4.28 -3.41 24.89
C ALA A 52 3.98 -2.00 24.32
N GLU A 53 4.00 -1.88 23.00
CA GLU A 53 3.61 -0.64 22.31
C GLU A 53 2.09 -0.60 22.09
N TYR A 54 1.37 0.07 23.00
CA TYR A 54 -0.09 0.25 22.89
C TYR A 54 -0.51 1.42 22.00
N PHE A 55 0.42 2.33 21.72
CA PHE A 55 0.15 3.55 20.97
C PHE A 55 0.93 3.54 19.67
N MET A 56 0.25 3.84 18.57
CA MET A 56 0.93 4.14 17.32
C MET A 56 1.34 5.61 17.30
N GLU A 57 2.58 5.87 16.88
CA GLU A 57 3.02 7.24 16.62
C GLU A 57 2.13 7.87 15.53
N ARG A 58 1.69 9.11 15.78
CA ARG A 58 0.95 9.85 14.76
C ARG A 58 1.90 10.19 13.63
N GLN A 59 1.57 9.74 12.42
CA GLN A 59 2.30 10.17 11.23
C GLN A 59 2.17 11.69 11.08
N GLY A 60 3.23 12.40 11.46
CA GLY A 60 3.29 13.85 11.37
C GLY A 60 3.51 14.34 9.94
N PHE A 61 3.64 15.66 9.79
CA PHE A 61 3.97 16.26 8.51
C PHE A 61 5.42 15.94 8.12
N ASN A 62 5.60 15.07 7.13
CA ASN A 62 6.93 14.71 6.63
C ASN A 62 7.27 15.57 5.40
N VAL A 63 7.96 16.69 5.61
CA VAL A 63 8.41 17.60 4.52
C VAL A 63 9.25 16.86 3.47
N MET A 64 10.16 15.99 3.93
CA MET A 64 11.01 15.20 3.04
C MET A 64 10.20 14.14 2.28
N GLY A 65 9.15 13.61 2.91
CA GLY A 65 8.17 12.72 2.29
C GLY A 65 7.31 13.43 1.25
N LEU A 66 6.99 14.71 1.47
CA LEU A 66 6.26 15.54 0.51
C LEU A 66 7.06 15.73 -0.78
N PHE A 67 8.36 16.05 -0.67
CA PHE A 67 9.25 16.18 -1.82
C PHE A 67 9.47 14.85 -2.57
N LYS A 68 9.44 13.71 -1.87
CA LYS A 68 9.55 12.38 -2.48
C LYS A 68 8.23 11.88 -3.07
N ASN A 69 7.12 12.56 -2.84
CA ASN A 69 5.83 12.15 -3.34
C ASN A 69 5.64 12.67 -4.78
N PRO A 70 5.47 11.78 -5.77
CA PRO A 70 5.34 12.17 -7.17
C PRO A 70 4.18 13.14 -7.41
N MET A 71 3.11 13.07 -6.61
CA MET A 71 1.98 14.00 -6.75
C MET A 71 2.38 15.46 -6.50
N PHE A 72 3.17 15.73 -5.46
CA PHE A 72 3.60 17.09 -5.12
C PHE A 72 4.68 17.61 -6.08
N LEU A 73 5.55 16.73 -6.58
CA LEU A 73 6.51 17.08 -7.63
C LEU A 73 5.79 17.49 -8.92
N MET A 74 4.75 16.76 -9.32
CA MET A 74 3.96 17.08 -10.49
C MET A 74 3.22 18.42 -10.32
N ILE A 75 2.60 18.66 -9.16
CA ILE A 75 1.97 19.96 -8.85
C ILE A 75 2.99 21.10 -8.94
N GLY A 76 4.17 20.94 -8.32
CA GLY A 76 5.22 21.95 -8.36
C GLY A 76 5.75 22.19 -9.78
N PHE A 77 5.98 21.13 -10.54
CA PHE A 77 6.42 21.21 -11.93
C PHE A 77 5.39 21.92 -12.82
N SER A 78 4.12 21.57 -12.71
CA SER A 78 3.03 22.24 -13.44
C SER A 78 2.93 23.72 -13.09
N ALA A 79 3.07 24.08 -11.81
CA ALA A 79 3.07 25.48 -11.38
C ALA A 79 4.25 26.26 -11.99
N VAL A 80 5.45 25.69 -12.04
CA VAL A 80 6.61 26.31 -12.71
C VAL A 80 6.36 26.46 -14.22
N MET A 81 5.87 25.41 -14.87
CA MET A 81 5.57 25.44 -16.31
C MET A 81 4.54 26.52 -16.67
N MET A 82 3.55 26.77 -15.82
CA MET A 82 2.56 27.84 -16.03
C MET A 82 3.20 29.23 -16.17
N PHE A 83 4.34 29.49 -15.51
CA PHE A 83 5.08 30.75 -15.64
C PHE A 83 6.14 30.71 -16.75
N VAL A 84 6.74 29.56 -17.00
CA VAL A 84 7.82 29.41 -18.01
C VAL A 84 7.28 29.35 -19.44
N LEU A 85 6.22 28.59 -19.68
CA LEU A 85 5.60 28.43 -21.00
C LEU A 85 5.24 29.76 -21.69
N PRO A 86 4.55 30.73 -21.05
CA PRO A 86 4.22 32.00 -21.70
C PRO A 86 5.48 32.82 -22.02
N LYS A 87 6.55 32.71 -21.21
CA LYS A 87 7.83 33.39 -21.46
C LYS A 87 8.57 32.79 -22.65
N MET A 88 8.50 31.47 -22.83
CA MET A 88 9.06 30.83 -24.02
C MET A 88 8.29 31.25 -25.27
N MET A 89 6.95 31.16 -25.26
CA MET A 89 6.11 31.53 -26.41
C MET A 89 6.24 32.99 -26.84
N ALA A 90 6.46 33.91 -25.89
CA ALA A 90 6.65 35.33 -26.22
C ALA A 90 7.92 35.61 -27.04
N ASN A 91 8.89 34.70 -27.06
CA ASN A 91 10.16 34.84 -27.78
C ASN A 91 10.29 33.86 -28.96
N LEU A 92 9.21 33.15 -29.34
CA LEU A 92 9.23 32.21 -30.47
C LEU A 92 8.92 32.92 -31.80
N ASP A 93 9.57 32.46 -32.86
CA ASP A 93 9.29 32.88 -34.23
C ASP A 93 7.86 32.46 -34.64
N PRO A 94 7.20 33.24 -35.53
CA PRO A 94 5.80 33.02 -35.92
C PRO A 94 5.54 31.64 -36.57
N GLU A 95 6.55 31.01 -37.17
CA GLU A 95 6.45 29.66 -37.73
C GLU A 95 6.34 28.59 -36.61
N ALA A 96 7.20 28.67 -35.59
CA ALA A 96 7.18 27.77 -34.44
C ALA A 96 5.89 27.91 -33.60
N MET A 97 5.32 29.12 -33.54
CA MET A 97 4.03 29.34 -32.88
C MET A 97 2.89 28.60 -33.60
N ASN A 98 2.89 28.60 -34.93
CA ASN A 98 1.86 27.88 -35.71
C ASN A 98 1.95 26.37 -35.50
N GLU A 99 3.16 25.80 -35.53
CA GLU A 99 3.39 24.38 -35.26
C GLU A 99 2.96 23.97 -33.84
N PHE A 100 3.25 24.81 -32.84
CA PHE A 100 2.82 24.57 -31.46
C PHE A 100 1.30 24.61 -31.32
N THR A 101 0.64 25.56 -31.99
CA THR A 101 -0.82 25.70 -31.96
C THR A 101 -1.51 24.55 -32.69
N GLN A 102 -0.92 24.08 -33.80
CA GLN A 102 -1.37 22.89 -34.53
C GLN A 102 -1.27 21.64 -33.64
N SER A 103 -0.11 21.44 -33.01
CA SER A 103 0.14 20.31 -32.11
C SER A 103 -0.81 20.29 -30.91
N GLN A 104 -1.13 21.45 -30.33
CA GLN A 104 -2.12 21.55 -29.25
C GLN A 104 -3.52 21.17 -29.70
N LYS A 105 -3.94 21.64 -30.88
CA LYS A 105 -5.26 21.31 -31.46
C LYS A 105 -5.36 19.82 -31.75
N ASP A 106 -4.31 19.22 -32.31
CA ASP A 106 -4.27 17.80 -32.62
C ASP A 106 -4.33 16.96 -31.33
N ALA A 107 -3.55 17.32 -30.31
CA ALA A 107 -3.60 16.64 -29.01
C ALA A 107 -4.99 16.75 -28.33
N GLN A 108 -5.62 17.93 -28.40
CA GLN A 108 -6.96 18.14 -27.86
C GLN A 108 -8.03 17.35 -28.62
N LYS A 109 -7.86 17.24 -29.95
CA LYS A 109 -8.73 16.43 -30.80
C LYS A 109 -8.62 14.95 -30.45
N THR A 110 -7.40 14.42 -30.33
CA THR A 110 -7.17 13.03 -29.92
C THR A 110 -7.77 12.75 -28.54
N LEU A 111 -7.63 13.66 -27.58
CA LEU A 111 -8.21 13.50 -26.25
C LEU A 111 -9.75 13.51 -26.27
N SER A 112 -10.35 14.29 -27.17
CA SER A 112 -11.81 14.37 -27.34
C SER A 112 -12.40 13.16 -28.05
N GLU A 113 -11.60 12.47 -28.87
CA GLU A 113 -11.97 11.25 -29.60
C GLU A 113 -11.83 9.97 -28.76
N LEU A 114 -11.15 10.05 -27.60
CA LEU A 114 -11.11 8.93 -26.67
C LEU A 114 -12.50 8.74 -26.06
N PRO A 115 -13.13 7.56 -26.22
CA PRO A 115 -14.43 7.30 -25.62
C PRO A 115 -14.31 7.43 -24.10
N SER A 116 -15.25 8.16 -23.51
CA SER A 116 -15.28 8.34 -22.05
C SER A 116 -15.30 6.98 -21.34
N LEU A 117 -14.70 6.91 -20.15
CA LEU A 117 -14.63 5.68 -19.35
C LEU A 117 -16.03 5.06 -19.14
N SER A 118 -17.06 5.90 -19.07
CA SER A 118 -18.47 5.50 -18.99
C SER A 118 -18.98 4.85 -20.27
N GLN A 119 -18.61 5.36 -21.46
CA GLN A 119 -18.94 4.74 -22.74
C GLN A 119 -18.26 3.38 -22.89
N MET A 120 -16.98 3.26 -22.56
CA MET A 120 -16.28 1.97 -22.58
C MET A 120 -16.89 0.95 -21.62
N PHE A 121 -17.21 1.38 -20.40
CA PHE A 121 -17.88 0.52 -19.42
C PHE A 121 -19.27 0.08 -19.89
N SER A 122 -20.04 0.99 -20.48
CA SER A 122 -21.35 0.67 -21.04
C SER A 122 -21.24 -0.36 -22.18
N GLN A 123 -20.23 -0.24 -23.05
CA GLN A 123 -20.00 -1.15 -24.16
C GLN A 123 -19.51 -2.53 -23.69
N ALA A 124 -18.67 -2.58 -22.66
CA ALA A 124 -18.26 -3.82 -22.01
C ALA A 124 -19.42 -4.53 -21.28
N SER A 125 -20.28 -3.77 -20.60
CA SER A 125 -21.49 -4.32 -19.96
C SER A 125 -22.50 -4.84 -20.98
N GLN A 126 -22.62 -4.20 -22.15
CA GLN A 126 -23.49 -4.65 -23.24
C GLN A 126 -22.98 -5.94 -23.88
N GLN A 127 -21.66 -6.10 -24.04
CA GLN A 127 -21.06 -7.36 -24.52
C GLN A 127 -21.29 -8.52 -23.54
N GLN A 128 -21.25 -8.26 -22.23
CA GLN A 128 -21.56 -9.29 -21.21
C GLN A 128 -23.05 -9.68 -21.19
N GLN A 129 -23.95 -8.76 -21.53
CA GLN A 129 -25.39 -9.07 -21.62
C GLN A 129 -25.73 -9.88 -22.88
N GLN A 130 -25.07 -9.64 -24.01
CA GLN A 130 -25.26 -10.43 -25.23
C GLN A 130 -24.71 -11.87 -25.12
N GLN A 131 -23.59 -12.07 -24.40
CA GLN A 131 -23.06 -13.41 -24.13
C GLN A 131 -23.93 -14.22 -23.15
N GLN A 132 -24.69 -13.55 -22.27
CA GLN A 132 -25.61 -14.22 -21.36
C GLN A 132 -26.93 -14.64 -22.05
N GLN A 133 -27.39 -13.90 -23.07
CA GLN A 133 -28.58 -14.27 -23.85
C GLN A 133 -28.34 -15.42 -24.84
N GLN A 134 -27.10 -15.70 -25.24
CA GLN A 134 -26.77 -16.88 -26.08
C GLN A 134 -26.53 -18.17 -25.28
N ARG A 135 -26.59 -18.11 -23.93
CA ARG A 135 -26.32 -19.26 -23.05
C ARG A 135 -27.56 -19.95 -22.46
N HIS A 136 -28.77 -19.57 -22.85
CA HIS A 136 -29.99 -20.28 -22.45
C HIS A 136 -30.72 -20.87 -23.67
N PRO A 137 -30.91 -22.21 -23.73
CA PRO A 137 -31.74 -22.90 -24.72
C PRO A 137 -33.24 -22.68 -24.50
#